data_AF-K2RXC2-F1
#
_entry.id   AF-K2RXC2-F1
#
_cell.length_a   1.000
_cell.length_b   1.000
_cell.length_c   1.000
_cell.angle_alpha   90.00
_cell.angle_beta   90.00
_cell.angle_gamma   90.00
#
_symmetry.space_group_name_H-M   'P 1'
#
loop_
_entity.id
_entity.type
_entity.pdbx_description
1 polymer ?
#
loop_
_entity_poly.entity_id
_entity_poly.type
_entity_poly.pdbx_seq_one_letter_code
_entity_poly.pdbx_strand_id
1 'polypeptide(L)'
;MYPKTSIPEESRPEGGLIQSSSLLPLDYGRSLDESVAARDPFYAVSELFTFCAFSESQFLNMIQSKLDSSVNEEENWKRPLDLSDLLYMQRTVKRHMERLRDSIDAIEAHGNTSWPRSDEQKHLDKAEAVVGTLTTQYNKLLRRAESLSMQLEDQTRFLTNQAMIDEATRARNQATEVTKLTRLAFFYIPISFVASFFGMNLDPLTDAPNSLFWFFVISVPVLSLSMAFMQWDISDMLHKAGRALKAWRRELR
;
A
#
# COMPACT_ATOMS: atom_id res chain seq x y z
N MET A 1 14.57 -52.75 -27.99
CA MET A 1 13.91 -53.37 -26.81
C MET A 1 14.99 -53.55 -25.75
N TYR A 2 15.27 -52.50 -24.98
CA TYR A 2 16.21 -52.51 -23.85
C TYR A 2 15.41 -52.46 -22.55
N PRO A 3 15.92 -53.06 -21.46
CA PRO A 3 15.09 -53.48 -20.34
C PRO A 3 14.64 -52.29 -19.50
N LYS A 4 13.38 -52.34 -19.05
CA LYS A 4 12.85 -51.52 -17.95
C LYS A 4 13.70 -51.79 -16.71
N THR A 5 14.70 -50.95 -16.46
CA THR A 5 15.27 -50.81 -15.13
C THR A 5 14.40 -49.78 -14.41
N SER A 6 13.45 -50.29 -13.64
CA SER A 6 12.80 -49.52 -12.58
C SER A 6 13.90 -48.97 -11.67
N ILE A 7 14.13 -47.66 -11.77
CA ILE A 7 15.04 -46.93 -10.88
C ILE A 7 14.51 -47.09 -9.44
N PRO A 8 15.39 -47.28 -8.43
CA PRO A 8 14.96 -47.52 -7.05
C PRO A 8 14.13 -46.34 -6.54
N GLU A 9 13.10 -46.63 -5.76
CA GLU A 9 12.15 -45.67 -5.15
C GLU A 9 12.81 -44.73 -4.11
N GLU A 10 14.14 -44.83 -3.93
CA GLU A 10 14.89 -44.33 -2.78
C GLU A 10 15.56 -42.95 -2.98
N SER A 11 15.27 -42.23 -4.06
CA SER A 11 15.84 -40.89 -4.31
C SER A 11 14.81 -39.76 -4.35
N ARG A 12 13.66 -39.93 -3.69
CA ARG A 12 12.73 -38.82 -3.43
C ARG A 12 13.13 -38.18 -2.10
N PRO A 13 13.44 -36.87 -2.06
CA PRO A 13 13.79 -36.21 -0.81
C PRO A 13 12.60 -36.30 0.16
N GLU A 14 12.77 -37.04 1.24
CA GLU A 14 11.76 -37.17 2.29
C GLU A 14 11.71 -35.89 3.15
N GLY A 15 10.50 -35.32 3.31
CA GLY A 15 10.18 -34.49 4.47
C GLY A 15 10.36 -32.97 4.37
N GLY A 16 10.41 -32.37 3.17
CA GLY A 16 10.39 -30.90 3.00
C GLY A 16 9.52 -30.47 1.82
N LEU A 17 9.15 -29.19 1.75
CA LEU A 17 8.57 -28.58 0.54
C LEU A 17 9.54 -28.87 -0.62
N ILE A 18 9.20 -29.85 -1.46
CA ILE A 18 10.05 -30.27 -2.57
C ILE A 18 10.11 -29.10 -3.54
N GLN A 19 11.29 -28.46 -3.62
CA GLN A 19 11.54 -27.41 -4.60
C GLN A 19 11.40 -28.05 -5.99
N SER A 20 10.52 -27.52 -6.83
CA SER A 20 10.22 -28.09 -8.15
C SER A 20 11.49 -28.29 -9.00
N SER A 21 12.52 -27.46 -8.81
CA SER A 21 13.79 -27.55 -9.54
C SER A 21 14.63 -28.77 -9.16
N SER A 22 14.37 -29.41 -8.02
CA SER A 22 15.03 -30.66 -7.63
C SER A 22 14.67 -31.84 -8.55
N LEU A 23 13.59 -31.72 -9.32
CA LEU A 23 13.14 -32.75 -10.27
C LEU A 23 13.79 -32.59 -11.66
N LEU A 24 14.43 -31.45 -11.94
CA LEU A 24 15.05 -31.19 -13.25
C LEU A 24 16.05 -32.28 -13.68
N PRO A 25 16.98 -32.76 -12.84
CA PRO A 25 17.91 -33.81 -13.25
C PRO A 25 17.23 -35.16 -13.55
N LEU A 26 16.00 -35.37 -13.06
CA LEU A 26 15.26 -36.62 -13.20
C LEU A 26 14.32 -36.61 -14.42
N ASP A 27 13.77 -35.44 -14.76
CA ASP A 27 12.68 -35.30 -15.73
C ASP A 27 13.07 -34.56 -17.01
N TYR A 28 14.21 -33.86 -17.05
CA TYR A 28 14.69 -33.16 -18.26
C TYR A 28 14.96 -34.13 -19.43
N GLY A 29 14.60 -33.68 -20.62
CA GLY A 29 14.82 -34.35 -21.91
C GLY A 29 13.78 -35.42 -22.24
N ARG A 30 12.80 -35.68 -21.37
CA ARG A 30 11.82 -36.76 -21.59
C ARG A 30 10.85 -36.51 -22.74
N SER A 31 10.56 -35.24 -23.05
CA SER A 31 9.65 -34.86 -24.14
C SER A 31 10.37 -34.29 -25.36
N LEU A 32 11.69 -34.11 -25.29
CA LEU A 32 12.52 -33.65 -26.40
C LEU A 32 12.75 -34.76 -27.43
N ASP A 33 12.73 -34.36 -28.70
CA ASP A 33 13.28 -35.17 -29.78
C ASP A 33 14.81 -35.02 -29.81
N GLU A 34 15.53 -36.11 -29.51
CA GLU A 34 16.99 -36.14 -29.40
C GLU A 34 17.68 -35.69 -30.70
N SER A 35 17.10 -35.98 -31.88
CA SER A 35 17.70 -35.59 -33.16
C SER A 35 17.63 -34.09 -33.40
N VAL A 36 16.58 -33.43 -32.88
CA VAL A 36 16.39 -31.97 -32.96
C VAL A 36 17.25 -31.30 -31.90
N ALA A 37 17.21 -31.78 -30.65
CA ALA A 37 17.97 -31.22 -29.53
C ALA A 37 19.49 -31.24 -29.77
N ALA A 38 20.01 -32.25 -30.47
CA ALA A 38 21.42 -32.31 -30.83
C ALA A 38 21.85 -31.22 -31.84
N ARG A 39 20.91 -30.62 -32.59
CA ARG A 39 21.19 -29.66 -33.68
C ARG A 39 20.67 -28.26 -33.43
N ASP A 40 19.74 -28.10 -32.49
CA ASP A 40 19.14 -26.82 -32.11
C ASP A 40 19.24 -26.65 -30.58
N PRO A 41 20.19 -25.83 -30.10
CA PRO A 41 20.38 -25.60 -28.66
C PRO A 41 19.17 -24.95 -27.99
N PHE A 42 18.42 -24.12 -28.73
CA PHE A 42 17.22 -23.50 -28.18
C PHE A 42 16.14 -24.55 -27.91
N TYR A 43 15.91 -25.44 -28.87
CA TYR A 43 15.03 -26.58 -28.68
C TYR A 43 15.48 -27.45 -27.51
N ALA A 44 16.79 -27.70 -27.36
CA ALA A 44 17.32 -28.46 -26.23
C ALA A 44 17.00 -27.84 -24.87
N VAL A 45 17.02 -26.50 -24.73
CA VAL A 45 16.70 -25.83 -23.46
C VAL A 45 15.21 -25.48 -23.31
N SER A 46 14.38 -25.76 -24.30
CA SER A 46 12.96 -25.36 -24.29
C SER A 46 12.13 -25.95 -23.15
N GLU A 47 12.45 -27.17 -22.72
CA GLU A 47 11.84 -27.77 -21.53
C GLU A 47 12.17 -27.00 -20.25
N LEU A 48 13.36 -26.38 -20.16
CA LEU A 48 13.74 -25.55 -19.02
C LEU A 48 12.89 -24.27 -18.97
N PHE A 49 12.64 -23.64 -20.13
CA PHE A 49 11.70 -22.52 -20.23
C PHE A 49 10.29 -22.93 -19.82
N THR A 50 9.85 -24.11 -20.27
CA THR A 50 8.54 -24.66 -19.89
C THR A 50 8.44 -24.86 -18.37
N PHE A 51 9.48 -25.43 -17.75
CA PHE A 51 9.57 -25.60 -16.31
C PHE A 51 9.55 -24.25 -15.56
N CYS A 52 10.34 -23.27 -16.02
CA CYS A 52 10.34 -21.91 -15.49
C CYS A 52 8.96 -21.26 -15.57
N ALA A 53 8.24 -21.42 -16.69
CA ALA A 53 6.88 -20.92 -16.86
C ALA A 53 5.90 -21.52 -15.83
N PHE A 54 6.02 -22.81 -15.51
CA PHE A 54 5.23 -23.43 -14.44
C PHE A 54 5.56 -22.87 -13.05
N SER A 55 6.85 -22.67 -12.76
CA SER A 55 7.28 -22.05 -11.50
C SER A 55 6.77 -20.61 -11.37
N GLU A 56 6.81 -19.82 -12.44
CA GLU A 56 6.25 -18.46 -12.47
C GLU A 56 4.73 -18.48 -12.26
N SER A 57 4.02 -19.43 -12.88
CA SER A 57 2.58 -19.62 -12.65
C SER A 57 2.26 -19.92 -11.19
N GLN A 58 3.03 -20.80 -10.54
CA GLN A 58 2.89 -21.11 -9.12
C GLN A 58 3.16 -19.89 -8.23
N PHE A 59 4.22 -19.12 -8.55
CA PHE A 59 4.50 -17.87 -7.86
C PHE A 59 3.34 -16.87 -7.97
N LEU A 60 2.80 -16.65 -9.17
CA LEU A 60 1.66 -15.76 -9.38
C LEU A 60 0.40 -16.25 -8.66
N ASN A 61 0.14 -17.56 -8.66
CA ASN A 61 -0.94 -18.17 -7.88
C ASN A 61 -0.80 -17.88 -6.38
N MET A 62 0.41 -17.98 -5.84
CA MET A 62 0.68 -17.71 -4.42
C MET A 62 0.43 -16.23 -4.09
N ILE A 63 0.92 -15.30 -4.91
CA ILE A 63 0.69 -13.87 -4.67
C ILE A 63 -0.80 -13.54 -4.76
N GLN A 64 -1.50 -14.09 -5.76
CA GLN A 64 -2.93 -13.89 -5.91
C GLN A 64 -3.71 -14.46 -4.71
N SER A 65 -3.41 -15.67 -4.27
CA SER A 65 -4.06 -16.27 -3.08
C SER A 65 -3.83 -15.43 -1.82
N LYS A 66 -2.64 -14.87 -1.63
CA LYS A 66 -2.37 -13.95 -0.52
C LYS A 66 -3.22 -12.68 -0.62
N LEU A 67 -3.29 -12.10 -1.81
CA LEU A 67 -4.11 -10.91 -2.05
C LEU A 67 -5.59 -11.19 -1.79
N ASP A 68 -6.13 -12.28 -2.32
CA ASP A 68 -7.53 -12.68 -2.14
C ASP A 68 -7.86 -12.88 -0.64
N SER A 69 -6.94 -13.49 0.12
CA SER A 69 -7.12 -13.68 1.57
C SER A 69 -7.15 -12.38 2.39
N SER A 70 -6.55 -11.28 1.89
CA SER A 70 -6.70 -9.97 2.56
C SER A 70 -8.02 -9.30 2.32
N VAL A 71 -8.68 -9.60 1.20
CA VAL A 71 -9.99 -9.01 0.87
C VAL A 71 -11.10 -9.71 1.66
N ASN A 72 -10.94 -11.00 1.97
CA ASN A 72 -11.90 -11.76 2.76
C ASN A 72 -11.78 -11.43 4.26
N GLU A 73 -12.73 -10.66 4.81
CA GLU A 73 -12.75 -10.25 6.23
C GLU A 73 -12.63 -11.42 7.22
N GLU A 74 -13.21 -12.58 6.90
CA GLU A 74 -13.15 -13.80 7.73
C GLU A 74 -11.76 -14.49 7.75
N GLU A 75 -10.90 -14.25 6.76
CA GLU A 75 -9.51 -14.73 6.77
C GLU A 75 -8.54 -13.65 7.26
N ASN A 76 -8.86 -12.39 6.97
CA ASN A 76 -8.04 -11.22 7.27
C ASN A 76 -7.79 -11.02 8.78
N TRP A 77 -8.75 -11.37 9.65
CA TRP A 77 -8.59 -11.19 11.11
C TRP A 77 -7.45 -12.01 11.74
N LYS A 78 -7.02 -13.11 11.09
CA LYS A 78 -5.94 -13.97 11.62
C LYS A 78 -4.56 -13.35 11.40
N ARG A 79 -4.37 -12.63 10.30
CA ARG A 79 -3.13 -11.90 9.98
C ARG A 79 -3.40 -10.89 8.87
N PRO A 80 -3.73 -9.63 9.21
CA PRO A 80 -4.00 -8.64 8.19
C PRO A 80 -2.73 -8.32 7.41
N LEU A 81 -2.86 -8.25 6.09
CA LEU A 81 -1.79 -7.76 5.22
C LEU A 81 -1.57 -6.27 5.51
N ASP A 82 -0.36 -5.91 5.94
CA ASP A 82 0.03 -4.51 6.14
C ASP A 82 0.48 -3.87 4.81
N LEU A 83 0.48 -2.54 4.77
CA LEU A 83 1.03 -1.74 3.68
C LEU A 83 2.45 -2.19 3.30
N SER A 84 3.28 -2.52 4.29
CA SER A 84 4.64 -3.01 4.06
C SER A 84 4.68 -4.30 3.26
N ASP A 85 3.76 -5.24 3.55
CA ASP A 85 3.65 -6.52 2.85
C ASP A 85 3.18 -6.32 1.41
N LEU A 86 2.17 -5.46 1.19
CA LEU A 86 1.68 -5.12 -0.14
C LEU A 86 2.78 -4.49 -1.01
N LEU A 87 3.53 -3.53 -0.46
CA LEU A 87 4.65 -2.88 -1.17
C LEU A 87 5.77 -3.87 -1.51
N TYR A 88 6.06 -4.81 -0.60
CA TYR A 88 7.02 -5.88 -0.86
C TYR A 88 6.55 -6.81 -1.98
N MET A 89 5.29 -7.23 -1.96
CA MET A 89 4.69 -8.07 -3.00
C MET A 89 4.70 -7.34 -4.35
N GLN A 90 4.31 -6.05 -4.38
CA GLN A 90 4.32 -5.24 -5.59
C GLN A 90 5.73 -5.15 -6.20
N ARG A 91 6.75 -4.84 -5.38
CA ARG A 91 8.15 -4.78 -5.85
C ARG A 91 8.61 -6.13 -6.39
N THR A 92 8.20 -7.21 -5.74
CA THR A 92 8.53 -8.57 -6.15
C THR A 92 7.87 -8.92 -7.49
N VAL A 93 6.57 -8.67 -7.65
CA VAL A 93 5.86 -8.91 -8.94
C VAL A 93 6.47 -8.09 -10.07
N LYS A 94 6.77 -6.79 -9.85
CA LYS A 94 7.43 -5.94 -10.86
C LYS A 94 8.78 -6.50 -11.31
N ARG A 95 9.59 -7.01 -10.38
CA ARG A 95 10.86 -7.67 -10.73
C ARG A 95 10.65 -8.93 -11.58
N HIS A 96 9.62 -9.72 -11.29
CA HIS A 96 9.28 -10.89 -12.11
C HIS A 96 8.74 -10.50 -13.49
N MET A 97 8.00 -9.39 -13.61
CA MET A 97 7.57 -8.86 -14.90
C MET A 97 8.75 -8.52 -15.81
N GLU A 98 9.79 -7.85 -15.29
CA GLU A 98 10.99 -7.57 -16.10
C GLU A 98 11.69 -8.86 -16.53
N ARG A 99 11.83 -9.84 -15.63
CA ARG A 99 12.40 -11.16 -15.98
C ARG A 99 11.60 -11.90 -17.04
N LEU A 100 10.27 -11.78 -17.01
CA LEU A 100 9.39 -12.35 -18.02
C LEU A 100 9.60 -11.66 -19.37
N ARG A 101 9.77 -10.33 -19.40
CA ARG A 101 10.11 -9.59 -20.64
C ARG A 101 11.46 -10.02 -21.19
N ASP A 102 12.50 -10.06 -20.36
CA ASP A 102 13.83 -10.53 -20.78
C ASP A 102 13.76 -11.97 -21.34
N SER A 103 12.94 -12.83 -20.73
CA SER A 103 12.74 -14.21 -21.21
C SER A 103 11.99 -14.25 -22.54
N ILE A 104 10.97 -13.40 -22.74
CA ILE A 104 10.25 -13.28 -24.01
C ILE A 104 11.22 -12.85 -25.11
N ASP A 105 12.02 -11.81 -24.86
CA ASP A 105 13.01 -11.32 -25.82
C ASP A 105 14.02 -12.43 -26.18
N ALA A 106 14.48 -13.20 -25.19
CA ALA A 106 15.37 -14.34 -25.42
C ALA A 106 14.69 -15.47 -26.22
N ILE A 107 13.40 -15.74 -25.98
CA ILE A 107 12.65 -16.76 -26.73
C ILE A 107 12.43 -16.31 -28.17
N GLU A 108 12.02 -15.06 -28.39
CA GLU A 108 11.78 -14.49 -29.73
C GLU A 108 13.06 -14.37 -30.56
N ALA A 109 14.21 -14.22 -29.90
CA ALA A 109 15.52 -14.27 -30.55
C ALA A 109 16.04 -15.69 -30.83
N HIS A 110 15.27 -16.74 -30.45
CA HIS A 110 15.68 -18.15 -30.47
C HIS A 110 16.96 -18.38 -29.65
N GLY A 111 17.08 -17.71 -28.51
CA GLY A 111 18.27 -17.70 -27.66
C GLY A 111 19.27 -16.64 -28.10
N ASN A 112 20.52 -17.04 -28.32
CA ASN A 112 21.55 -16.14 -28.83
C ASN A 112 21.57 -16.20 -30.36
N THR A 113 21.73 -15.06 -31.04
CA THR A 113 21.84 -14.98 -32.51
C THR A 113 23.00 -15.80 -33.08
N SER A 114 23.99 -16.14 -32.27
CA SER A 114 25.13 -17.01 -32.63
C SER A 114 24.86 -18.51 -32.47
N TRP A 115 23.69 -18.92 -31.97
CA TRP A 115 23.40 -20.34 -31.78
C TRP A 115 23.20 -21.06 -33.11
N PRO A 116 23.79 -22.27 -33.26
CA PRO A 116 23.62 -23.08 -34.46
C PRO A 116 22.16 -23.46 -34.64
N ARG A 117 21.73 -23.56 -35.90
CA ARG A 117 20.39 -24.00 -36.30
C ARG A 117 20.51 -25.22 -37.19
N SER A 118 19.50 -26.08 -37.16
CA SER A 118 19.46 -27.26 -38.02
C SER A 118 19.25 -26.88 -39.48
N ASP A 119 19.99 -27.51 -40.41
CA ASP A 119 19.77 -27.34 -41.86
C ASP A 119 18.53 -28.10 -42.36
N GLU A 120 18.00 -29.03 -41.55
CA GLU A 120 16.84 -29.85 -41.89
C GLU A 120 15.51 -29.13 -41.59
N GLN A 121 14.69 -28.92 -42.63
CA GLN A 121 13.41 -28.18 -42.52
C GLN A 121 12.48 -28.74 -41.43
N LYS A 122 12.37 -30.07 -41.33
CA LYS A 122 11.53 -30.71 -40.31
C LYS A 122 11.96 -30.37 -38.88
N HIS A 123 13.26 -30.22 -38.64
CA HIS A 123 13.78 -29.81 -37.34
C HIS A 123 13.52 -28.32 -37.09
N LEU A 124 13.70 -27.47 -38.11
CA LEU A 124 13.38 -26.04 -38.03
C LEU A 124 11.90 -25.82 -37.70
N ASP A 125 10.99 -26.54 -38.36
CA ASP A 125 9.55 -26.43 -38.12
C ASP A 125 9.19 -26.81 -36.68
N LYS A 126 9.84 -27.84 -36.11
CA LYS A 126 9.64 -28.25 -34.71
C LYS A 126 10.17 -27.21 -33.72
N ALA A 127 11.37 -26.67 -33.97
CA ALA A 127 11.95 -25.62 -33.12
C ALA A 127 11.07 -24.36 -33.14
N GLU A 128 10.62 -23.94 -34.32
CA GLU A 128 9.73 -22.78 -34.50
C GLU A 128 8.37 -22.98 -33.79
N ALA A 129 7.79 -24.17 -33.87
CA ALA A 129 6.55 -24.48 -33.15
C ALA A 129 6.70 -24.36 -31.63
N VAL A 130 7.86 -24.75 -31.08
CA VAL A 130 8.17 -24.61 -29.65
C VAL A 130 8.36 -23.15 -29.27
N VAL A 131 9.06 -22.36 -30.08
CA VAL A 131 9.22 -20.91 -29.87
C VAL A 131 7.85 -20.24 -29.81
N GLY A 132 6.99 -20.46 -30.81
CA GLY A 132 5.65 -19.86 -30.84
C GLY A 132 4.79 -20.26 -29.64
N THR A 133 4.93 -21.50 -29.16
CA THR A 133 4.23 -21.98 -27.96
C THR A 133 4.75 -21.27 -26.71
N LEU A 134 6.07 -21.21 -26.51
CA LEU A 134 6.70 -20.56 -25.37
C LEU A 134 6.43 -19.06 -25.34
N THR A 135 6.57 -18.36 -26.46
CA THR A 135 6.25 -16.93 -26.58
C THR A 135 4.81 -16.68 -26.17
N THR A 136 3.85 -17.50 -26.62
CA THR A 136 2.44 -17.38 -26.24
C THR A 136 2.24 -17.60 -24.75
N GLN A 137 2.90 -18.60 -24.15
CA GLN A 137 2.80 -18.91 -22.72
C GLN A 137 3.38 -17.79 -21.86
N TYR A 138 4.58 -17.33 -22.16
CA TYR A 138 5.24 -16.25 -21.41
C TYR A 138 4.49 -14.92 -21.54
N ASN A 139 3.95 -14.59 -22.72
CA ASN A 139 3.08 -13.42 -22.88
C ASN A 139 1.80 -13.51 -22.03
N LYS A 140 1.21 -14.71 -21.86
CA LYS A 140 0.07 -14.90 -20.95
C LYS A 140 0.49 -14.67 -19.49
N LEU A 141 1.67 -15.17 -19.08
CA LEU A 141 2.20 -14.95 -17.73
C LEU A 141 2.49 -13.47 -17.46
N LEU A 142 3.08 -12.76 -18.42
CA LEU A 142 3.35 -11.32 -18.31
C LEU A 142 2.07 -10.53 -18.12
N ARG A 143 1.05 -10.76 -18.96
CA ARG A 143 -0.27 -10.11 -18.80
C ARG A 143 -0.91 -10.38 -17.44
N ARG A 144 -0.76 -11.60 -16.93
CA ARG A 144 -1.26 -11.96 -15.60
C ARG A 144 -0.51 -11.22 -14.49
N ALA A 145 0.82 -11.13 -14.59
CA ALA A 145 1.64 -10.39 -13.65
C ALA A 145 1.31 -8.88 -13.67
N GLU A 146 1.07 -8.30 -14.85
CA GLU A 146 0.63 -6.91 -15.01
C GLU A 146 -0.73 -6.66 -14.34
N SER A 147 -1.70 -7.54 -14.58
CA SER A 147 -3.01 -7.48 -13.92
C SER A 147 -2.89 -7.54 -12.40
N LEU A 148 -2.07 -8.46 -11.89
CA LEU A 148 -1.85 -8.60 -10.45
C LEU A 148 -1.12 -7.39 -9.84
N SER A 149 -0.17 -6.80 -10.56
CA SER A 149 0.48 -5.56 -10.15
C SER A 149 -0.51 -4.39 -10.04
N MET A 150 -1.44 -4.27 -10.99
CA MET A 150 -2.50 -3.24 -10.94
C MET A 150 -3.42 -3.43 -9.74
N GLN A 151 -3.80 -4.68 -9.43
CA GLN A 151 -4.63 -4.98 -8.25
C GLN A 151 -3.90 -4.64 -6.94
N LEU A 152 -2.61 -4.98 -6.82
CA LEU A 152 -1.80 -4.61 -5.65
C LEU A 152 -1.67 -3.09 -5.47
N GLU A 153 -1.57 -2.34 -6.57
CA GLU A 153 -1.55 -0.87 -6.54
C GLU A 153 -2.86 -0.28 -6.04
N ASP A 154 -3.99 -0.84 -6.48
CA ASP A 154 -5.31 -0.42 -6.02
C ASP A 154 -5.50 -0.68 -4.53
N GLN A 155 -5.15 -1.87 -4.05
CA GLN A 155 -5.20 -2.22 -2.61
C GLN A 155 -4.28 -1.33 -1.76
N THR A 156 -3.07 -1.04 -2.26
CA THR A 156 -2.14 -0.12 -1.58
C THR A 156 -2.73 1.28 -1.44
N ARG A 157 -3.38 1.79 -2.50
CA ARG A 157 -4.06 3.09 -2.47
C ARG A 157 -5.25 3.08 -1.51
N PHE A 158 -6.04 2.02 -1.51
CA PHE A 158 -7.15 1.84 -0.60
C PHE A 158 -6.70 1.91 0.88
N LEU A 159 -5.70 1.12 1.27
CA LEU A 159 -5.19 1.13 2.65
C LEU A 159 -4.60 2.48 3.05
N THR A 160 -3.88 3.14 2.14
CA THR A 160 -3.31 4.47 2.41
C THR A 160 -4.41 5.51 2.62
N ASN A 161 -5.43 5.51 1.78
CA ASN A 161 -6.58 6.41 1.92
C ASN A 161 -7.34 6.16 3.22
N GLN A 162 -7.53 4.90 3.60
CA GLN A 162 -8.17 4.54 4.87
C GLN A 162 -7.36 5.05 6.06
N ALA A 163 -6.03 4.85 6.07
CA ALA A 163 -5.16 5.37 7.12
C ALA A 163 -5.21 6.91 7.22
N MET A 164 -5.29 7.62 6.08
CA MET A 164 -5.44 9.08 6.06
C MET A 164 -6.78 9.54 6.63
N ILE A 165 -7.89 8.84 6.33
CA ILE A 165 -9.21 9.14 6.89
C ILE A 165 -9.21 8.91 8.40
N ASP A 166 -8.66 7.79 8.86
CA ASP A 166 -8.56 7.48 10.28
C ASP A 166 -7.75 8.54 11.03
N GLU A 167 -6.61 8.96 10.49
CA GLU A 167 -5.82 10.03 11.10
C GLU A 167 -6.57 11.38 11.11
N ALA A 168 -7.28 11.72 10.04
CA ALA A 168 -8.08 12.93 9.98
C ALA A 168 -9.24 12.94 11.00
N THR A 169 -9.90 11.80 11.21
CA THR A 169 -10.95 11.68 12.23
C THR A 169 -10.38 11.81 13.64
N ARG A 170 -9.20 11.22 13.91
CA ARG A 170 -8.50 11.38 15.19
C ARG A 170 -8.11 12.83 15.44
N ALA A 171 -7.52 13.50 14.46
CA ALA A 171 -7.17 14.92 14.56
C ALA A 171 -8.42 15.79 14.80
N ARG A 172 -9.55 15.48 14.16
CA ARG A 172 -10.83 16.18 14.38
C ARG A 172 -11.36 15.97 15.80
N ASN A 173 -11.27 14.74 16.32
CA ASN A 173 -11.67 14.44 17.68
C ASN A 173 -10.80 15.20 18.68
N GLN A 174 -9.47 15.24 18.47
CA GLN A 174 -8.56 16.04 19.28
C GLN A 174 -8.92 17.54 19.25
N ALA A 175 -9.18 18.11 18.07
CA ALA A 175 -9.62 19.50 17.95
C ALA A 175 -10.95 19.77 18.68
N THR A 176 -11.86 18.80 18.67
CA THR A 176 -13.14 18.90 19.38
C THR A 176 -12.94 18.89 20.89
N GLU A 177 -12.09 18.00 21.41
CA GLU A 177 -11.76 17.96 22.84
C GLU A 177 -11.06 19.24 23.30
N VAL A 178 -10.12 19.77 22.51
CA VAL A 178 -9.48 21.06 22.79
C VAL A 178 -10.52 22.18 22.81
N THR A 179 -11.49 22.17 21.89
CA THR A 179 -12.58 23.15 21.84
C THR A 179 -13.48 23.10 23.07
N LYS A 180 -13.75 21.90 23.62
CA LYS A 180 -14.51 21.75 24.88
C LYS A 180 -13.75 22.37 26.06
N LEU A 181 -12.45 22.14 26.15
CA LEU A 181 -11.59 22.69 27.20
C LEU A 181 -11.50 24.21 27.13
N THR A 182 -11.27 24.78 25.94
CA THR A 182 -11.21 26.24 25.77
C THR A 182 -12.56 26.88 26.09
N ARG A 183 -13.67 26.27 25.66
CA ARG A 183 -15.02 26.74 26.02
C ARG A 183 -15.16 26.84 27.53
N LEU A 184 -14.78 25.81 28.29
CA LEU A 184 -14.86 25.82 29.75
C LEU A 184 -13.99 26.91 30.38
N ALA A 185 -12.79 27.14 29.86
CA ALA A 185 -11.91 28.20 30.35
C ALA A 185 -12.51 29.61 30.15
N PHE A 186 -13.20 29.86 29.02
CA PHE A 186 -13.92 31.12 28.78
C PHE A 186 -15.06 31.38 29.77
N PHE A 187 -15.65 30.34 30.39
CA PHE A 187 -16.58 30.51 31.50
C PHE A 187 -15.85 30.77 32.82
N TYR A 188 -14.84 29.95 33.12
CA TYR A 188 -14.22 29.92 34.45
C TYR A 188 -13.33 31.14 34.73
N ILE A 189 -12.54 31.59 33.74
CA ILE A 189 -11.57 32.67 33.92
C ILE A 189 -12.26 33.99 34.31
N PRO A 190 -13.30 34.47 33.59
CA PRO A 190 -13.95 35.74 33.93
C PRO A 190 -14.71 35.67 35.25
N ILE A 191 -15.42 34.56 35.52
CA ILE A 191 -16.14 34.38 36.80
C ILE A 191 -15.16 34.37 37.97
N SER A 192 -14.04 33.64 37.84
CA SER A 192 -13.01 33.56 38.89
C SER A 192 -12.38 34.93 39.15
N PHE A 193 -12.18 35.74 38.12
CA PHE A 193 -11.69 37.11 38.28
C PHE A 193 -12.67 37.98 39.06
N VAL A 194 -13.97 37.97 38.71
CA VAL A 194 -14.98 38.72 39.46
C VAL A 194 -15.08 38.21 40.90
N ALA A 195 -15.12 36.89 41.11
CA ALA A 195 -15.16 36.30 42.44
C ALA A 195 -13.94 36.69 43.30
N SER A 196 -12.73 36.69 42.70
CA SER A 196 -11.52 37.14 43.39
C SER A 196 -11.56 38.63 43.73
N PHE A 197 -12.07 39.48 42.82
CA PHE A 197 -12.18 40.92 43.04
C PHE A 197 -13.13 41.26 44.20
N PHE A 198 -14.25 40.54 44.32
CA PHE A 198 -15.20 40.70 45.43
C PHE A 198 -14.81 39.93 46.70
N GLY A 199 -13.97 38.90 46.59
CA GLY A 199 -13.44 38.15 47.73
C GLY A 199 -12.27 38.85 48.43
N MET A 200 -11.60 39.77 47.73
CA MET A 200 -10.74 40.76 48.37
C MET A 200 -11.65 41.74 49.11
N ASN A 201 -11.64 41.74 50.45
CA ASN A 201 -12.41 42.65 51.31
C ASN A 201 -12.02 44.11 51.03
N LEU A 202 -12.54 44.69 49.95
CA LEU A 202 -12.36 46.08 49.60
C LEU A 202 -13.41 46.87 50.40
N ASP A 203 -12.94 47.66 51.36
CA ASP A 203 -13.77 48.43 52.31
C ASP A 203 -14.94 49.23 51.67
N PRO A 204 -14.83 49.80 50.45
CA PRO A 204 -15.94 50.54 49.82
C PRO A 204 -17.08 49.67 49.27
N LEU A 205 -16.87 48.37 49.05
CA LEU A 205 -17.82 47.46 48.39
C LEU A 205 -18.52 46.50 49.36
N THR A 206 -17.94 46.29 50.54
CA THR A 206 -18.41 45.30 51.52
C THR A 206 -19.52 45.87 52.42
N ASP A 207 -19.49 47.18 52.69
CA ASP A 207 -20.49 47.90 53.51
C ASP A 207 -21.72 48.41 52.72
N ALA A 208 -21.79 48.14 51.40
CA ALA A 208 -22.94 48.51 50.60
C ALA A 208 -24.11 47.52 50.84
N PRO A 209 -25.34 47.98 51.17
CA PRO A 209 -26.49 47.11 51.45
C PRO A 209 -26.92 46.21 50.27
N ASN A 210 -26.32 46.41 49.09
CA ASN A 210 -26.63 45.72 47.83
C ASN A 210 -25.40 45.08 47.17
N SER A 211 -24.34 44.72 47.92
CA SER A 211 -23.09 44.16 47.34
C SER A 211 -23.32 42.92 46.46
N LEU A 212 -24.26 42.05 46.86
CA LEU A 212 -24.71 40.89 46.07
C LEU A 212 -25.33 41.30 44.73
N PHE A 213 -26.08 42.40 44.68
CA PHE A 213 -26.66 42.90 43.42
C PHE A 213 -25.58 43.39 42.46
N TRP A 214 -24.58 44.12 42.96
CA TRP A 214 -23.45 44.60 42.15
C TRP A 214 -22.57 43.48 41.58
N PHE A 215 -22.44 42.36 42.30
CA PHE A 215 -21.78 41.16 41.79
C PHE A 215 -22.46 40.64 40.51
N PHE A 216 -23.80 40.53 40.49
CA PHE A 216 -24.52 40.11 39.29
C PHE A 216 -24.44 41.15 38.17
N VAL A 217 -24.51 42.45 38.50
CA VAL A 217 -24.41 43.54 37.52
C VAL A 217 -23.06 43.56 36.80
N ILE A 218 -21.97 43.13 37.45
CA ILE A 218 -20.62 43.11 36.84
C ILE A 218 -20.31 41.75 36.20
N SER A 219 -20.67 40.64 36.85
CA SER A 219 -20.37 39.30 36.33
C SER A 219 -21.12 38.99 35.03
N VAL A 220 -22.39 39.37 34.90
CA VAL A 220 -23.21 39.05 33.72
C VAL A 220 -22.69 39.73 32.45
N PRO A 221 -22.37 41.05 32.43
CA PRO A 221 -21.77 41.69 31.26
C PRO A 221 -20.38 41.16 30.93
N VAL A 222 -19.54 40.88 31.93
CA VAL A 222 -18.19 40.35 31.73
C VAL A 222 -18.23 38.96 31.09
N LEU A 223 -19.14 38.10 31.56
CA LEU A 223 -19.35 36.76 30.99
C LEU A 223 -19.97 36.82 29.59
N SER A 224 -20.93 37.74 29.39
CA SER A 224 -21.55 37.96 28.08
C SER A 224 -20.54 38.44 27.05
N LEU A 225 -19.66 39.37 27.44
CA LEU A 225 -18.57 39.85 26.59
C LEU A 225 -17.59 38.72 26.26
N SER A 226 -17.21 37.91 27.26
CA SER A 226 -16.32 36.77 27.07
C SER A 226 -16.89 35.73 26.10
N MET A 227 -18.19 35.40 26.21
CA MET A 227 -18.84 34.49 25.25
C MET A 227 -18.99 35.09 23.85
N ALA A 228 -19.31 36.39 23.76
CA ALA A 228 -19.39 37.07 22.47
C ALA A 228 -18.04 37.05 21.73
N PHE A 229 -16.94 37.25 22.46
CA PHE A 229 -15.58 37.12 21.93
C PHE A 229 -15.24 35.70 21.48
N MET A 230 -15.75 34.66 22.15
CA MET A 230 -15.52 33.27 21.75
C MET A 230 -16.29 32.88 20.48
N GLN A 231 -17.50 33.40 20.29
CA GLN A 231 -18.33 33.12 19.11
C GLN A 231 -17.90 33.94 17.88
N TRP A 232 -17.23 35.07 18.10
CA TRP A 232 -16.61 35.82 17.02
C TRP A 232 -15.29 35.17 16.64
N ASP A 233 -15.28 34.60 15.43
CA ASP A 233 -14.10 33.95 14.86
C ASP A 233 -12.88 34.88 14.99
N ILE A 234 -11.93 34.48 15.83
CA ILE A 234 -10.72 35.27 16.14
C ILE A 234 -9.93 35.54 14.85
N SER A 235 -10.06 34.65 13.85
CA SER A 235 -9.50 34.81 12.51
C SER A 235 -10.12 36.01 11.77
N ASP A 236 -11.44 36.20 11.83
CA ASP A 236 -12.14 37.33 11.24
C ASP A 236 -11.76 38.66 11.90
N MET A 237 -11.55 38.65 13.22
CA MET A 237 -11.07 39.83 13.95
C MET A 237 -9.62 40.18 13.57
N LEU A 238 -8.73 39.19 13.50
CA LEU A 238 -7.33 39.38 13.07
C LEU A 238 -7.21 39.86 11.63
N HIS A 239 -8.03 39.34 10.72
CA HIS A 239 -8.09 39.80 9.34
C HIS A 239 -8.66 41.22 9.22
N LYS A 240 -9.69 41.58 10.00
CA LYS A 240 -10.24 42.95 10.06
C LYS A 240 -9.23 43.94 10.66
N ALA A 241 -8.58 43.57 11.76
CA ALA A 241 -7.54 44.37 12.40
C ALA A 241 -6.33 44.57 11.49
N GLY A 242 -5.88 43.52 10.78
CA GLY A 242 -4.80 43.61 9.80
C GLY A 242 -5.13 44.52 8.61
N ARG A 243 -6.40 44.53 8.15
CA ARG A 243 -6.88 45.48 7.13
C ARG A 243 -6.95 46.91 7.65
N ALA A 244 -7.44 47.10 8.88
CA ALA A 244 -7.49 48.42 9.52
C ALA A 244 -6.08 49.00 9.73
N LEU A 245 -5.11 48.19 10.16
CA LEU A 245 -3.72 48.61 10.34
C LEU A 245 -3.06 49.00 9.01
N LYS A 246 -3.36 48.28 7.92
CA LYS A 246 -2.91 48.61 6.56
C LYS A 246 -3.60 49.85 5.97
N ALA A 247 -4.81 50.18 6.42
CA ALA A 247 -5.50 51.41 6.04
C ALA A 247 -4.89 52.61 6.80
N TRP A 248 -4.74 52.48 8.11
CA TRP A 248 -4.14 53.52 8.96
C TRP A 248 -2.69 53.84 8.56
N ARG A 249 -1.90 52.84 8.15
CA ARG A 249 -0.54 53.03 7.63
C ARG A 249 -0.50 53.73 6.26
N ARG A 250 -1.60 53.75 5.49
CA ARG A 250 -1.71 54.48 4.22
C ARG A 250 -2.11 55.93 4.41
N GLU A 251 -2.87 56.25 5.46
CA GLU A 251 -3.21 57.63 5.83
C GLU A 251 -2.02 58.43 6.42
N LEU A 252 -0.99 57.73 6.92
CA LEU A 252 0.19 58.29 7.57
C LEU A 252 1.40 58.51 6.63
N ARG A 253 1.21 58.39 5.31
CA ARG A 253 2.26 58.55 4.28
C ARG A 253 1.81 59.53 3.22
#